data_AF-A0A430Q050-F1
#
_entry.id   AF-A0A430Q050-F1
#
_cell.length_a   1.000
_cell.length_b   1.000
_cell.length_c   1.000
_cell.angle_alpha   90.00
_cell.angle_beta   90.00
_cell.angle_gamma   90.00
#
_symmetry.space_group_name_H-M   'P 1'
#
loop_
_entity.id
_entity.type
_entity.pdbx_description
1 polymer ?
#
loop_
_entity_poly.entity_id
_entity_poly.type
_entity_poly.pdbx_seq_one_letter_code
_entity_poly.pdbx_strand_id
1 'polypeptide(L)' 'MAFLYLNNSFSSKKQTITFPGYKPTYVGFEVPNVFIVGYGIDYNDRFRELPHVCAVNDEGKREFLGQG' A
#
# COMPACT_ATOMS: atom_id res chain seq x y z
N MET A 1 -5.71 11.14 -9.29
CA MET A 1 -5.89 11.31 -7.83
C MET A 1 -6.78 10.19 -7.32
N ALA A 2 -6.21 8.98 -7.20
CA ALA A 2 -6.89 7.84 -6.63
C ALA A 2 -6.36 7.69 -5.20
N PHE A 3 -7.11 8.22 -4.25
CA PHE A 3 -6.89 7.93 -2.84
C PHE A 3 -7.14 6.44 -2.64
N LEU A 4 -6.08 5.69 -2.32
CA LEU A 4 -6.20 4.33 -1.79
C LEU A 4 -6.89 4.44 -0.43
N TYR A 5 -8.21 4.29 -0.44
CA TYR A 5 -9.01 4.10 0.77
C TYR A 5 -8.58 2.79 1.44
N LEU A 6 -7.73 2.88 2.45
CA LEU A 6 -7.52 1.81 3.43
C LEU A 6 -8.40 2.11 4.64
N ASN A 7 -9.62 1.53 4.62
CA ASN A 7 -10.51 1.52 5.76
C ASN A 7 -10.01 0.54 6.84
N ASN A 8 -10.09 1.01 8.09
CA ASN A 8 -9.75 0.34 9.34
C ASN A 8 -10.43 -1.03 9.53
N SER A 9 -9.64 -2.07 9.80
CA SER A 9 -9.79 -2.92 11.00
C SER A 9 -8.79 -4.07 11.01
N PHE A 10 -8.09 -4.18 12.14
CA PHE A 10 -7.16 -5.24 12.49
C PHE A 10 -7.89 -6.60 12.52
N SER A 11 -7.55 -7.51 11.62
CA SER A 11 -7.96 -8.92 11.71
C SER A 11 -6.85 -9.80 11.11
N SER A 12 -6.32 -10.72 11.90
CA SER A 12 -5.27 -11.69 11.54
C SER A 12 -5.73 -12.74 10.51
N LYS A 13 -6.34 -12.32 9.41
CA LYS A 13 -6.65 -13.16 8.24
C LYS A 13 -5.94 -12.57 7.04
N LYS A 14 -5.30 -13.42 6.22
CA LYS A 14 -4.70 -13.05 4.93
C LYS A 14 -5.77 -12.39 4.04
N GLN A 15 -5.93 -11.09 4.18
CA GLN A 15 -6.96 -10.33 3.48
C GLN A 15 -6.36 -9.91 2.14
N THR A 16 -6.48 -10.78 1.14
CA THR A 16 -6.34 -10.37 -0.25
C THR A 16 -7.30 -9.21 -0.46
N ILE A 17 -6.82 -8.08 -0.97
CA ILE A 17 -7.68 -6.94 -1.34
C ILE A 17 -8.53 -7.42 -2.53
N THR A 18 -9.64 -8.09 -2.25
CA THR A 18 -10.68 -8.37 -3.23
C THR A 18 -11.51 -7.10 -3.34
N PHE A 19 -11.32 -6.35 -4.42
CA PHE A 19 -12.34 -5.40 -4.86
C PHE A 19 -13.63 -6.22 -5.07
N PRO A 20 -14.73 -5.95 -4.35
CA PRO A 20 -15.94 -6.74 -4.49
C PRO A 20 -16.38 -6.74 -5.96
N GLY A 21 -16.20 -7.88 -6.62
CA GLY A 21 -16.56 -8.10 -8.03
C GLY A 21 -15.51 -7.72 -9.09
N TYR A 22 -14.33 -7.21 -8.72
CA TYR A 22 -13.29 -6.89 -9.71
C TYR A 22 -12.06 -7.78 -9.52
N LYS A 23 -11.80 -8.61 -10.52
CA LYS A 23 -10.59 -9.43 -10.63
C LYS A 23 -9.88 -9.06 -11.94
N PRO A 24 -8.68 -8.47 -11.89
CA PRO A 24 -7.92 -8.19 -13.10
C PRO A 24 -7.56 -9.51 -13.81
N THR A 25 -7.54 -9.47 -15.15
CA THR A 25 -7.15 -10.63 -15.97
C THR A 25 -5.67 -10.98 -15.82
N TYR A 26 -4.83 -9.97 -15.55
CA TYR A 26 -3.39 -10.12 -15.41
C TYR A 26 -2.94 -9.57 -14.06
N VAL A 27 -2.25 -10.40 -13.28
CA VAL A 27 -1.68 -10.06 -11.98
C VAL A 27 -0.19 -10.40 -12.03
N GLY A 28 0.67 -9.41 -11.77
CA GLY A 28 2.12 -9.63 -11.68
C GLY A 28 2.50 -10.29 -10.36
N PHE A 29 2.09 -9.68 -9.25
CA PHE A 29 2.39 -10.17 -7.90
C PHE A 29 1.21 -9.90 -6.97
N GLU A 30 0.96 -10.84 -6.04
CA GLU A 30 0.11 -10.62 -4.88
C GLU A 30 1.00 -10.25 -3.69
N VAL A 31 0.67 -9.16 -3.01
CA VAL A 31 1.42 -8.67 -1.84
C VAL A 31 0.55 -8.73 -0.58
N PRO A 32 1.14 -8.79 0.63
CA PRO A 32 0.39 -8.68 1.87
C PRO A 32 -0.38 -7.35 1.96
N ASN A 33 -1.38 -7.28 2.84
CA ASN A 33 -2.08 -6.04 3.16
C ASN A 33 -1.19 -5.11 4.03
N VAL A 34 -0.18 -4.53 3.41
CA VAL A 34 0.77 -3.58 4.00
C VAL A 34 0.92 -2.39 3.07
N PHE A 35 1.28 -1.24 3.63
CA PHE A 35 1.58 -0.06 2.82
C PHE A 35 2.93 -0.25 2.13
N ILE A 36 2.95 -0.17 0.80
CA ILE A 36 4.17 -0.32 -0.02
C ILE A 36 4.57 1.01 -0.67
N VAL A 37 5.87 1.18 -0.91
CA VAL A 37 6.48 2.33 -1.60
C VAL A 37 7.59 1.85 -2.54
N GLY A 38 8.09 2.75 -3.39
CA GLY A 38 9.15 2.46 -4.33
C GLY A 38 8.65 2.00 -5.68
N TYR A 39 9.55 2.00 -6.66
CA TYR A 39 9.25 1.67 -8.05
C TYR A 39 8.09 2.53 -8.62
N GLY A 40 8.11 3.83 -8.31
CA GLY A 40 7.06 4.79 -8.69
C GLY A 40 5.84 4.85 -7.77
N ILE A 41 5.70 3.90 -6.83
CA ILE A 41 4.67 3.92 -5.78
C ILE A 41 5.10 4.87 -4.68
N ASP A 42 4.26 5.84 -4.34
CA ASP A 42 4.60 6.90 -3.40
C ASP A 42 3.86 6.82 -2.06
N TYR A 43 4.47 7.49 -1.08
CA TYR A 43 3.80 7.94 0.14
C TYR A 43 3.97 9.46 0.21
N ASN A 44 2.89 10.24 0.05
CA ASN A 44 2.94 11.72 0.05
C ASN A 44 4.05 12.25 -0.88
N ASP A 45 4.08 11.77 -2.12
CA ASP A 45 5.10 12.11 -3.13
C ASP A 45 6.55 11.71 -2.78
N ARG A 46 6.78 10.95 -1.70
CA ARG A 46 8.10 10.41 -1.33
C ARG A 46 8.31 8.99 -1.87
N PHE A 47 9.58 8.57 -1.93
CA PHE A 47 10.03 7.20 -2.16
C PHE A 47 9.84 6.65 -3.58
N ARG A 48 9.38 7.45 -4.55
CA ARG A 48 9.14 7.01 -5.95
C ARG A 48 10.41 6.53 -6.63
N GLU A 49 11.54 7.12 -6.25
CA GLU A 49 12.87 6.90 -6.77
C GLU A 49 13.53 5.61 -6.28
N LEU A 50 12.96 4.95 -5.26
CA LEU A 50 13.52 3.68 -4.78
C LEU A 50 13.42 2.62 -5.88
N PRO A 51 14.51 1.91 -6.21
CA PRO A 51 14.51 0.91 -7.29
C PRO A 51 13.78 -0.39 -6.91
N HIS A 52 13.39 -0.52 -5.64
CA HIS A 52 12.74 -1.71 -5.08
C HIS A 52 11.37 -1.38 -4.51
N VAL A 53 10.47 -2.36 -4.53
CA VAL A 53 9.21 -2.28 -3.79
C VAL A 53 9.48 -2.63 -2.32
N CYS A 54 9.13 -1.74 -1.41
CA CYS A 54 9.40 -1.87 0.01
C CYS A 54 8.12 -1.70 0.84
N ALA A 55 8.03 -2.37 1.99
CA ALA A 55 6.96 -2.15 2.95
C ALA A 55 7.34 -1.02 3.93
N VAL A 56 6.40 -0.14 4.25
CA VAL A 56 6.62 0.96 5.21
C VAL A 56 6.48 0.45 6.64
N ASN A 57 7.48 0.72 7.47
CA ASN A 57 7.47 0.39 8.89
C ASN A 57 6.58 1.34 9.70
N ASP A 58 6.35 1.04 10.97
CA ASP A 58 5.43 1.85 11.80
C ASP A 58 5.97 3.25 12.09
N GLU A 59 7.30 3.44 12.09
CA GLU A 59 7.92 4.76 12.23
C GLU A 59 7.64 5.65 11.02
N GLY A 60 7.88 5.14 9.81
CA GLY A 60 7.58 5.84 8.57
C GLY A 60 6.09 6.14 8.44
N LYS A 61 5.21 5.19 8.82
CA LYS A 61 3.76 5.47 8.85
C LYS A 61 3.46 6.67 9.75
N ARG A 62 4.03 6.77 10.95
CA ARG A 62 3.77 7.92 11.84
C ARG A 62 4.29 9.23 11.26
N GLU A 63 5.48 9.21 10.67
CA GLU A 63 6.11 10.40 10.10
C GLU A 63 5.31 10.96 8.93
N PHE A 64 4.81 10.09 8.05
CA PHE A 64 4.12 10.53 6.84
C PHE A 64 2.58 10.56 6.98
N LEU A 65 1.95 9.81 7.89
CA LEU A 65 0.52 9.97 8.22
C LEU A 65 0.26 11.28 9.00
N GLY A 66 1.25 11.77 9.75
CA GLY A 66 1.11 12.93 10.63
C GLY A 66 1.33 14.30 9.96
N GLN A 67 1.66 14.34 8.66
CA GLN A 67 1.81 15.58 7.90
C GLN A 67 0.48 16.03 7.28
N GLY A 68 -0.57 16.06 8.09
CA GLY A 68 -1.90 16.60 7.76
C GLY A 68 -2.09 18.01 8.29
#